data_AF-A0A1Y2ES73-F1
#
_entry.id   AF-A0A1Y2ES73-F1
#
_cell.length_a   1.000
_cell.length_b   1.000
_cell.length_c   1.000
_cell.angle_alpha   90.00
_cell.angle_beta   90.00
_cell.angle_gamma   90.00
#
_symmetry.space_group_name_H-M   'P 1'
#
loop_
_entity.id
_entity.type
_entity.pdbx_description
1 polymer ?
#
loop_
_entity_poly.entity_id
_entity_poly.type
_entity_poly.pdbx_seq_one_letter_code
_entity_poly.pdbx_strand_id
1 'polypeptide(L)'
;MKNRVKMKAFVLLLIIYYSLSVNASFWTNVKRTELYEMMDKHIPEMHVTMSDIDWKEMYSKAQITSQFQNTDFKVNAHLTFKYNGNNEEYDIEFKLGGKSSTEFTKPGFNIKITNSGKTLHGTKNFRLRSDQRDPSMMRSKISSDILQKSGLIAVEVGYTELYINNNYHGFWVVSDSVKNKWIKRKFGNVNYITDLIQCRSDYIRFDDNSAKRRCTNANDEYADNMTKFNKFVDDVNNAKTRADLEKIMEVDNFIKYLAWEWLVCSWDHFLGIYGHNLYWYLQPNGKWAYIPYDYDLDLGQDLWTSSFKGKMINDMEDCEFTNISFKDFELDHPIVKILIHNNDTFFRECLCDIISKVYNPDTLLSHIDDVKNLISSYVKKGRDSGAGKINKSGKDTDYSYEHFLQNTEYAYLYSHRSSTKSYGLKDLIRRRYNYAAAYYGIDKNHKLINPRPVSNLTSFDIYPHYFEKGKYPDVIEFVNLNQLPEYTPNLDYEDDSIPTIGINAYAIFSPSSKSNSKTTSSICWSKTLGYQCCSRCNIIYEDNDGSWGFENGKWCGITSSCLSNINKDECFSITLGFSCCSSCNSYFEDEYGKWGVENNNWCGIKDSCQNELS
;
A
#
# COMPACT_ATOMS: atom_id res chain seq x y z
N MET A 1 44.56 42.87 22.14
CA MET A 1 43.11 42.82 21.81
C MET A 1 42.97 42.62 20.31
N LYS A 2 41.97 41.90 19.77
CA LYS A 2 41.13 40.79 20.27
C LYS A 2 40.55 40.08 19.03
N ASN A 3 40.38 38.76 19.09
CA ASN A 3 39.55 37.90 18.22
C ASN A 3 39.55 38.14 16.68
N ARG A 4 40.28 37.29 15.94
CA ARG A 4 39.87 36.82 14.59
C ARG A 4 39.92 35.29 14.58
N VAL A 5 38.78 34.63 14.81
CA VAL A 5 38.66 33.16 14.84
C VAL A 5 37.39 32.73 14.12
N LYS A 6 37.56 31.87 13.11
CA LYS A 6 36.59 30.93 12.49
C LYS A 6 35.11 31.37 12.39
N MET A 7 34.68 31.77 11.18
CA MET A 7 33.27 31.72 10.77
C MET A 7 33.10 31.18 9.34
N LYS A 8 33.56 29.93 9.11
CA LYS A 8 33.33 29.13 7.89
C LYS A 8 33.22 27.63 8.24
N ALA A 9 32.17 27.26 8.97
CA ALA A 9 31.93 25.86 9.39
C ALA A 9 30.46 25.50 9.68
N PHE A 10 29.48 26.36 9.34
CA PHE A 10 28.11 26.24 9.88
C PHE A 10 26.99 26.07 8.83
N VAL A 11 27.33 25.99 7.54
CA VAL A 11 26.32 25.87 6.45
C VAL A 11 25.99 24.41 6.11
N LEU A 12 26.91 23.47 6.35
CA LEU A 12 26.70 22.04 6.01
C LEU A 12 25.79 21.27 6.97
N LEU A 13 25.50 21.81 8.16
CA LEU A 13 24.73 21.12 9.22
C LEU A 13 23.22 21.36 9.15
N LEU A 14 22.78 22.45 8.49
CA LEU A 14 21.36 22.80 8.35
C LEU A 14 20.61 21.89 7.35
N ILE A 15 21.29 21.47 6.28
CA ILE A 15 20.72 20.60 5.24
C ILE A 15 20.34 19.23 5.83
N ILE A 16 21.20 18.66 6.67
CA ILE A 16 21.00 17.35 7.32
C ILE A 16 19.82 17.39 8.30
N TYR A 17 19.59 18.52 8.97
CA TYR A 17 18.45 18.67 9.87
C TYR A 17 17.11 18.79 9.12
N TYR A 18 17.08 19.49 7.98
CA TYR A 18 15.87 19.58 7.15
C TYR A 18 15.45 18.23 6.58
N SER A 19 16.38 17.39 6.11
CA SER A 19 16.08 16.04 5.61
C SER A 19 15.51 15.08 6.67
N LEU A 20 15.67 15.39 7.95
CA LEU A 20 15.12 14.60 9.06
C LEU A 20 13.73 15.09 9.52
N SER A 21 13.36 16.35 9.26
CA SER A 21 12.03 16.86 9.59
C SER A 21 10.97 16.54 8.54
N VAL A 22 11.30 16.56 7.24
CA VAL A 22 10.31 16.32 6.17
C VAL A 22 9.85 14.85 6.11
N ASN A 23 10.76 13.90 6.31
CA ASN A 23 10.44 12.46 6.39
C ASN A 23 9.45 12.09 7.52
N ALA A 24 9.17 12.99 8.47
CA ALA A 24 8.23 12.75 9.55
C ALA A 24 6.77 13.06 9.17
N SER A 25 6.50 14.07 8.33
CA SER A 25 5.13 14.53 8.02
C SER A 25 4.41 13.62 7.02
N PHE A 26 5.09 13.15 5.97
CA PHE A 26 4.46 12.28 4.97
C PHE A 26 3.81 11.04 5.63
N TRP A 27 4.44 10.47 6.65
CA TRP A 27 3.95 9.27 7.36
C TRP A 27 3.07 9.56 8.58
N THR A 28 2.69 10.82 8.84
CA THR A 28 1.75 11.13 9.93
C THR A 28 0.43 10.35 9.75
N ASN A 29 -0.06 9.82 10.87
CA ASN A 29 -1.24 8.94 10.99
C ASN A 29 -1.18 7.61 10.21
N VAL A 30 -0.04 7.21 9.65
CA VAL A 30 0.15 5.94 8.92
C VAL A 30 1.12 5.00 9.66
N LYS A 31 0.59 3.94 10.28
CA LYS A 31 1.41 2.87 10.89
C LYS A 31 1.97 1.94 9.80
N ARG A 32 3.29 1.82 9.70
CA ARG A 32 3.97 0.91 8.78
C ARG A 32 4.60 -0.27 9.52
N THR A 33 5.24 -1.16 8.79
CA THR A 33 6.14 -2.16 9.38
C THR A 33 7.53 -1.57 9.57
N GLU A 34 8.05 -1.70 10.78
CA GLU A 34 9.37 -1.29 11.27
C GLU A 34 10.50 -1.42 10.22
N LEU A 35 10.63 -2.57 9.55
CA LEU A 35 11.66 -2.79 8.51
C LEU A 35 11.68 -1.67 7.46
N TYR A 36 10.51 -1.29 6.97
CA TYR A 36 10.41 -0.31 5.90
C TYR A 36 10.45 1.13 6.46
N GLU A 37 9.98 1.37 7.69
CA GLU A 37 10.17 2.65 8.40
C GLU A 37 11.65 2.97 8.70
N MET A 38 12.51 1.95 8.73
CA MET A 38 13.96 2.10 8.76
C MET A 38 14.51 2.43 7.36
N MET A 39 14.02 1.74 6.33
CA MET A 39 14.44 1.93 4.94
C MET A 39 14.07 3.29 4.34
N ASP A 40 13.00 3.98 4.80
CA ASP A 40 12.75 5.38 4.39
C ASP A 40 13.80 6.35 4.95
N LYS A 41 14.48 5.98 6.05
CA LYS A 41 15.38 6.89 6.78
C LYS A 41 16.83 6.71 6.33
N HIS A 42 17.30 5.47 6.22
CA HIS A 42 18.66 5.12 5.79
C HIS A 42 18.63 3.80 5.02
N ILE A 43 19.45 3.67 3.97
CA ILE A 43 19.54 2.42 3.20
C ILE A 43 20.38 1.38 3.97
N PRO A 44 19.81 0.22 4.37
CA PRO A 44 20.55 -0.85 5.02
C PRO A 44 21.40 -1.67 4.04
N GLU A 45 22.36 -2.41 4.58
CA GLU A 45 23.08 -3.45 3.84
C GLU A 45 22.59 -4.85 4.23
N MET A 46 22.38 -5.71 3.24
CA MET A 46 22.14 -7.16 3.42
C MET A 46 23.37 -7.93 2.94
N HIS A 47 24.09 -8.54 3.88
CA HIS A 47 25.27 -9.37 3.59
C HIS A 47 24.88 -10.85 3.65
N VAL A 48 24.74 -11.48 2.49
CA VAL A 48 24.41 -12.91 2.35
C VAL A 48 25.69 -13.73 2.22
N THR A 49 25.82 -14.78 3.02
CA THR A 49 26.95 -15.72 2.98
C THR A 49 26.47 -17.14 2.73
N MET A 50 27.03 -17.81 1.71
CA MET A 50 26.73 -19.19 1.32
C MET A 50 28.01 -19.89 0.84
N SER A 51 27.97 -21.20 0.56
CA SER A 51 29.17 -21.86 0.03
C SER A 51 29.48 -21.39 -1.40
N ASP A 52 30.76 -21.47 -1.77
CA ASP A 52 31.21 -21.21 -3.14
C ASP A 52 30.57 -22.15 -4.17
N ILE A 53 30.08 -23.32 -3.76
CA ILE A 53 29.40 -24.30 -4.62
C ILE A 53 27.96 -23.83 -4.86
N ASP A 54 27.25 -23.49 -3.79
CA ASP A 54 25.89 -22.91 -3.82
C ASP A 54 25.83 -21.67 -4.72
N TRP A 55 26.80 -20.76 -4.55
CA TRP A 55 26.87 -19.54 -5.35
C TRP A 55 27.21 -19.81 -6.83
N LYS A 56 28.11 -20.76 -7.13
CA LYS A 56 28.44 -21.15 -8.51
C LYS A 56 27.25 -21.81 -9.20
N GLU A 57 26.48 -22.66 -8.51
CA GLU A 57 25.25 -23.21 -9.07
C GLU A 57 24.19 -22.11 -9.25
N MET A 58 23.97 -21.24 -8.26
CA MET A 58 23.01 -20.13 -8.38
C MET A 58 23.34 -19.19 -9.55
N TYR A 59 24.62 -18.84 -9.72
CA TYR A 59 25.08 -18.07 -10.88
C TYR A 59 24.82 -18.83 -12.19
N SER A 60 25.05 -20.14 -12.24
CA SER A 60 24.79 -20.97 -13.41
C SER A 60 23.29 -21.04 -13.77
N LYS A 61 22.40 -21.28 -12.79
CA LYS A 61 20.94 -21.28 -13.01
C LYS A 61 20.38 -19.93 -13.44
N ALA A 62 21.08 -18.84 -13.15
CA ALA A 62 20.70 -17.50 -13.58
C ALA A 62 20.97 -17.22 -15.09
N GLN A 63 21.71 -18.08 -15.81
CA GLN A 63 22.09 -17.84 -17.22
C GLN A 63 20.98 -18.24 -18.21
N ILE A 64 19.85 -17.53 -18.20
CA ILE A 64 18.68 -17.85 -19.02
C ILE A 64 18.25 -16.73 -19.97
N THR A 65 17.65 -17.09 -21.10
CA THR A 65 17.08 -16.17 -22.11
C THR A 65 15.55 -16.17 -22.13
N SER A 66 14.92 -17.16 -21.50
CA SER A 66 13.47 -17.27 -21.38
C SER A 66 13.03 -17.70 -19.97
N GLN A 67 11.96 -17.09 -19.46
CA GLN A 67 11.37 -17.38 -18.15
C GLN A 67 11.01 -18.85 -17.94
N PHE A 68 10.74 -19.61 -19.01
CA PHE A 68 10.44 -21.05 -18.96
C PHE A 68 11.66 -21.91 -18.58
N GLN A 69 12.86 -21.34 -18.56
CA GLN A 69 14.10 -22.00 -18.12
C GLN A 69 14.37 -21.81 -16.62
N ASN A 70 13.57 -21.00 -15.91
CA ASN A 70 13.76 -20.75 -14.49
C ASN A 70 13.56 -22.04 -13.68
N THR A 71 14.60 -22.46 -12.96
CA THR A 71 14.60 -23.72 -12.18
C THR A 71 14.20 -23.53 -10.72
N ASP A 72 13.72 -22.34 -10.32
CA ASP A 72 13.28 -22.01 -8.97
C ASP A 72 14.35 -22.27 -7.87
N PHE A 73 15.63 -22.25 -8.24
CA PHE A 73 16.76 -22.71 -7.43
C PHE A 73 16.94 -21.91 -6.14
N LYS A 74 17.21 -22.62 -5.05
CA LYS A 74 17.29 -22.09 -3.69
C LYS A 74 18.34 -22.82 -2.87
N VAL A 75 18.94 -22.10 -1.92
CA VAL A 75 19.98 -22.58 -1.01
C VAL A 75 19.71 -22.09 0.41
N ASN A 76 20.29 -22.76 1.41
CA ASN A 76 20.37 -22.20 2.75
C ASN A 76 21.57 -21.26 2.82
N ALA A 77 21.40 -20.08 3.42
CA ALA A 77 22.45 -19.07 3.56
C ALA A 77 22.32 -18.33 4.90
N HIS A 78 23.38 -17.64 5.29
CA HIS A 78 23.37 -16.71 6.42
C HIS A 78 23.14 -15.28 5.93
N LEU A 79 22.33 -14.50 6.64
CA LEU A 79 22.13 -13.07 6.39
C LEU A 79 22.59 -12.27 7.61
N THR A 80 23.57 -11.38 7.40
CA THR A 80 23.84 -10.27 8.30
C THR A 80 23.18 -9.01 7.74
N PHE A 81 22.10 -8.56 8.38
CA PHE A 81 21.47 -7.26 8.11
C PHE A 81 22.23 -6.18 8.88
N LYS A 82 22.57 -5.06 8.22
CA LYS A 82 23.31 -3.95 8.84
C LYS A 82 22.54 -2.65 8.70
N TYR A 83 22.35 -1.95 9.82
CA TYR A 83 21.66 -0.66 9.87
C TYR A 83 22.24 0.22 10.96
N ASN A 84 22.66 1.44 10.59
CA ASN A 84 23.23 2.47 11.47
C ASN A 84 24.30 1.96 12.46
N GLY A 85 25.19 1.07 11.98
CA GLY A 85 26.30 0.49 12.75
C GLY A 85 25.95 -0.75 13.57
N ASN A 86 24.67 -1.13 13.67
CA ASN A 86 24.24 -2.38 14.27
C ASN A 86 24.20 -3.49 13.22
N ASN A 87 24.51 -4.72 13.65
CA ASN A 87 24.39 -5.94 12.84
C ASN A 87 23.37 -6.89 13.48
N GLU A 88 22.50 -7.49 12.67
CA GLU A 88 21.60 -8.56 13.08
C GLU A 88 21.77 -9.80 12.20
N GLU A 89 21.68 -10.99 12.79
CA GLU A 89 22.02 -12.25 12.12
C GLU A 89 20.86 -13.27 12.07
N TYR A 90 20.67 -13.82 10.87
CA TYR A 90 19.53 -14.65 10.50
C TYR A 90 19.93 -15.79 9.55
N ASP A 91 19.50 -17.01 9.86
CA ASP A 91 19.45 -18.09 8.88
C ASP A 91 18.34 -17.81 7.86
N ILE A 92 18.63 -18.00 6.57
CA ILE A 92 17.69 -17.74 5.47
C ILE A 92 17.63 -18.86 4.43
N GLU A 93 16.46 -18.99 3.80
CA GLU A 93 16.29 -19.63 2.50
C GLU A 93 16.44 -18.53 1.45
N PHE A 94 17.50 -18.62 0.63
CA PHE A 94 17.84 -17.66 -0.42
C PHE A 94 17.58 -18.29 -1.79
N LYS A 95 16.69 -17.69 -2.59
CA LYS A 95 16.14 -18.28 -3.81
C LYS A 95 16.22 -17.31 -4.99
N LEU A 96 16.50 -17.79 -6.21
CA LEU A 96 16.36 -16.99 -7.43
C LEU A 96 14.90 -16.56 -7.63
N GLY A 97 14.68 -15.28 -7.90
CA GLY A 97 13.36 -14.65 -7.89
C GLY A 97 13.00 -13.95 -9.20
N GLY A 98 11.72 -14.04 -9.55
CA GLY A 98 11.13 -13.41 -10.72
C GLY A 98 10.33 -14.38 -11.58
N LYS A 99 9.73 -13.81 -12.63
CA LYS A 99 9.02 -14.53 -13.71
C LYS A 99 9.67 -14.06 -15.02
N SER A 100 9.03 -13.17 -15.77
CA SER A 100 9.59 -12.48 -16.94
C SER A 100 10.87 -11.68 -16.60
N SER A 101 10.95 -11.10 -15.40
CA SER A 101 12.13 -10.38 -14.89
C SER A 101 13.42 -11.22 -14.79
N THR A 102 13.34 -12.55 -14.90
CA THR A 102 14.52 -13.42 -14.95
C THR A 102 15.22 -13.42 -16.31
N GLU A 103 14.54 -12.98 -17.38
CA GLU A 103 15.11 -12.80 -18.72
C GLU A 103 16.02 -11.57 -18.83
N PHE A 104 16.14 -10.77 -17.78
CA PHE A 104 17.00 -9.58 -17.73
C PHE A 104 18.35 -9.89 -17.07
N THR A 105 19.37 -9.08 -17.35
CA THR A 105 20.73 -9.27 -16.82
C THR A 105 20.81 -9.34 -15.29
N LYS A 106 19.90 -8.65 -14.59
CA LYS A 106 19.78 -8.61 -13.14
C LYS A 106 18.49 -9.34 -12.70
N PRO A 107 18.49 -10.68 -12.56
CA PRO A 107 17.37 -11.41 -11.98
C PRO A 107 17.17 -11.05 -10.50
N GLY A 108 15.97 -11.27 -9.96
CA GLY A 108 15.65 -10.99 -8.56
C GLY A 108 16.10 -12.10 -7.60
N PHE A 109 15.89 -11.86 -6.31
CA PHE A 109 16.00 -12.88 -5.26
C PHE A 109 14.77 -12.87 -4.34
N ASN A 110 14.41 -14.02 -3.80
CA ASN A 110 13.45 -14.16 -2.72
C ASN A 110 14.21 -14.56 -1.43
N ILE A 111 13.90 -13.90 -0.32
CA ILE A 111 14.50 -14.15 1.00
C ILE A 111 13.41 -14.52 1.99
N LYS A 112 13.64 -15.62 2.72
CA LYS A 112 12.77 -16.09 3.80
C LYS A 112 13.61 -16.41 5.03
N ILE A 113 13.34 -15.72 6.14
CA ILE A 113 13.98 -16.02 7.43
C ILE A 113 13.57 -17.44 7.84
N THR A 114 14.51 -18.35 8.11
CA THR A 114 14.19 -19.74 8.48
C THR A 114 14.14 -19.95 9.99
N ASN A 115 14.88 -19.14 10.77
CA ASN A 115 14.85 -19.20 12.24
C ASN A 115 13.42 -19.27 12.80
N SER A 116 13.21 -20.16 13.77
CA SER A 116 11.91 -20.27 14.46
C SER A 116 11.62 -19.00 15.27
N GLY A 117 10.35 -18.59 15.32
CA GLY A 117 9.90 -17.35 15.97
C GLY A 117 10.29 -16.05 15.25
N LYS A 118 11.56 -15.89 14.84
CA LYS A 118 12.14 -14.65 14.30
C LYS A 118 11.46 -14.11 13.02
N THR A 119 11.64 -12.80 12.87
CA THR A 119 11.35 -11.94 11.71
C THR A 119 12.38 -10.81 11.69
N LEU A 120 12.80 -10.35 10.52
CA LEU A 120 13.58 -9.11 10.37
C LEU A 120 12.60 -7.92 10.50
N HIS A 121 12.64 -7.21 11.63
CA HIS A 121 11.77 -6.05 11.94
C HIS A 121 10.30 -6.23 11.49
N GLY A 122 9.68 -7.33 11.94
CA GLY A 122 8.29 -7.72 11.61
C GLY A 122 8.08 -8.47 10.28
N THR A 123 9.08 -8.56 9.39
CA THR A 123 8.99 -9.24 8.09
C THR A 123 9.64 -10.62 8.08
N LYS A 124 8.98 -11.62 7.47
CA LYS A 124 9.51 -13.01 7.36
C LYS A 124 9.85 -13.45 5.94
N ASN A 125 9.12 -12.96 4.93
CA ASN A 125 9.34 -13.27 3.52
C ASN A 125 9.33 -11.95 2.76
N PHE A 126 10.36 -11.72 1.94
CA PHE A 126 10.50 -10.50 1.15
C PHE A 126 11.30 -10.80 -0.13
N ARG A 127 11.25 -9.89 -1.11
CA ARG A 127 11.93 -10.03 -2.40
C ARG A 127 12.92 -8.89 -2.58
N LEU A 128 14.10 -9.21 -3.09
CA LEU A 128 15.01 -8.24 -3.69
C LEU A 128 14.68 -8.18 -5.17
N ARG A 129 13.96 -7.13 -5.57
CA ARG A 129 13.62 -6.87 -6.97
C ARG A 129 14.72 -6.03 -7.61
N SER A 130 15.02 -6.35 -8.86
CA SER A 130 15.97 -5.58 -9.65
C SER A 130 15.35 -4.33 -10.27
N ASP A 131 14.03 -4.35 -10.50
CA ASP A 131 13.22 -3.37 -11.22
C ASP A 131 13.95 -2.75 -12.42
N GLN A 132 14.70 -3.59 -13.17
CA GLN A 132 15.62 -3.13 -14.21
C GLN A 132 14.91 -2.38 -15.37
N ARG A 133 13.61 -2.63 -15.54
CA ARG A 133 12.71 -1.94 -16.49
C ARG A 133 12.36 -0.52 -16.06
N ASP A 134 12.42 -0.21 -14.77
CA ASP A 134 12.15 1.12 -14.25
C ASP A 134 13.45 1.95 -14.26
N PRO A 135 13.58 2.98 -15.12
CA PRO A 135 14.72 3.90 -15.06
C PRO A 135 14.73 4.71 -13.76
N SER A 136 13.57 4.97 -13.15
CA SER A 136 13.45 5.75 -11.92
C SER A 136 13.80 4.98 -10.64
N MET A 137 13.82 3.63 -10.69
CA MET A 137 13.97 2.76 -9.51
C MET A 137 12.96 3.06 -8.38
N MET A 138 11.82 3.68 -8.68
CA MET A 138 10.91 4.29 -7.70
C MET A 138 9.44 3.91 -7.88
N ARG A 139 9.02 3.35 -9.02
CA ARG A 139 7.62 3.02 -9.30
C ARG A 139 7.02 2.11 -8.22
N SER A 140 7.74 1.05 -7.89
CA SER A 140 7.41 0.12 -6.81
C SER A 140 7.22 0.81 -5.45
N LYS A 141 8.02 1.84 -5.13
CA LYS A 141 7.97 2.56 -3.86
C LYS A 141 6.80 3.54 -3.83
N ILE A 142 6.71 4.43 -4.83
CA ILE A 142 5.70 5.48 -4.87
C ILE A 142 4.29 4.90 -4.97
N SER A 143 4.07 3.83 -5.75
CA SER A 143 2.75 3.19 -5.85
C SER A 143 2.32 2.50 -4.55
N SER A 144 3.26 1.83 -3.85
CA SER A 144 3.06 1.29 -2.49
C SER A 144 2.73 2.41 -1.49
N ASP A 145 3.48 3.52 -1.54
CA ASP A 145 3.30 4.64 -0.62
C ASP A 145 1.94 5.34 -0.79
N ILE A 146 1.47 5.49 -2.04
CA ILE A 146 0.13 6.02 -2.37
C ILE A 146 -0.96 5.16 -1.71
N LEU A 147 -0.90 3.83 -1.84
CA LEU A 147 -1.86 2.93 -1.19
C LEU A 147 -1.84 3.07 0.34
N GLN A 148 -0.64 3.14 0.93
CA GLN A 148 -0.44 3.15 2.37
C GLN A 148 -0.88 4.48 3.03
N LYS A 149 -0.57 5.65 2.45
CA LYS A 149 -1.11 6.95 2.92
C LYS A 149 -2.61 7.10 2.63
N SER A 150 -3.12 6.39 1.62
CA SER A 150 -4.58 6.20 1.40
C SER A 150 -5.22 5.17 2.35
N GLY A 151 -4.48 4.59 3.30
CA GLY A 151 -4.99 3.65 4.31
C GLY A 151 -5.36 2.24 3.81
N LEU A 152 -5.14 1.95 2.53
CA LEU A 152 -5.32 0.60 1.96
C LEU A 152 -4.19 -0.34 2.45
N ILE A 153 -4.33 -1.64 2.21
CA ILE A 153 -3.32 -2.64 2.60
C ILE A 153 -2.47 -3.00 1.38
N ALA A 154 -1.30 -2.36 1.26
CA ALA A 154 -0.31 -2.70 0.26
C ALA A 154 0.77 -3.67 0.80
N VAL A 155 1.46 -4.34 -0.12
CA VAL A 155 2.83 -4.79 0.17
C VAL A 155 3.72 -3.55 0.36
N GLU A 156 4.47 -3.51 1.46
CA GLU A 156 5.38 -2.40 1.73
C GLU A 156 6.67 -2.55 0.94
N VAL A 157 7.22 -1.40 0.52
CA VAL A 157 8.42 -1.33 -0.32
C VAL A 157 9.47 -0.41 0.32
N GLY A 158 10.73 -0.79 0.17
CA GLY A 158 11.92 -0.05 0.60
C GLY A 158 13.12 -0.43 -0.26
N TYR A 159 14.32 -0.29 0.27
CA TYR A 159 15.56 -0.50 -0.49
C TYR A 159 16.67 -1.12 0.36
N THR A 160 17.69 -1.68 -0.29
CA THR A 160 18.91 -2.16 0.37
C THR A 160 20.10 -2.20 -0.60
N GLU A 161 21.31 -2.14 -0.06
CA GLU A 161 22.49 -2.65 -0.76
C GLU A 161 22.66 -4.15 -0.47
N LEU A 162 22.91 -4.95 -1.50
CA LEU A 162 23.16 -6.40 -1.37
C LEU A 162 24.65 -6.68 -1.50
N TYR A 163 25.17 -7.54 -0.62
CA TYR A 163 26.48 -8.16 -0.74
C TYR A 163 26.34 -9.68 -0.68
N ILE A 164 27.12 -10.41 -1.49
CA ILE A 164 27.15 -11.88 -1.50
C ILE A 164 28.60 -12.35 -1.36
N ASN A 165 28.87 -13.19 -0.35
CA ASN A 165 30.21 -13.63 0.04
C ASN A 165 31.21 -12.44 0.10
N ASN A 166 30.79 -11.35 0.77
CA ASN A 166 31.48 -10.05 0.90
C ASN A 166 31.67 -9.21 -0.38
N ASN A 167 31.27 -9.71 -1.57
CA ASN A 167 31.31 -8.93 -2.81
C ASN A 167 30.07 -8.04 -2.93
N TYR A 168 30.20 -6.85 -3.53
CA TYR A 168 29.06 -5.96 -3.77
C TYR A 168 28.19 -6.46 -4.95
N HIS A 169 26.91 -6.70 -4.69
CA HIS A 169 25.92 -7.18 -5.66
C HIS A 169 24.83 -6.13 -5.98
N GLY A 170 25.08 -4.85 -5.69
CA GLY A 170 24.28 -3.73 -6.17
C GLY A 170 23.23 -3.22 -5.19
N PHE A 171 22.55 -2.15 -5.61
CA PHE A 171 21.37 -1.58 -4.96
C PHE A 171 20.09 -2.29 -5.42
N TRP A 172 19.12 -2.55 -4.53
CA TRP A 172 17.91 -3.33 -4.81
C TRP A 172 16.67 -2.71 -4.18
N VAL A 173 15.52 -2.91 -4.84
CA VAL A 173 14.20 -2.63 -4.27
C VAL A 173 13.83 -3.81 -3.38
N VAL A 174 13.46 -3.54 -2.12
CA VAL A 174 12.97 -4.54 -1.17
C VAL A 174 11.45 -4.48 -1.16
N SER A 175 10.78 -5.60 -1.46
CA SER A 175 9.32 -5.70 -1.45
C SER A 175 8.86 -6.79 -0.48
N ASP A 176 7.80 -6.53 0.27
CA ASP A 176 7.06 -7.52 1.06
C ASP A 176 6.67 -8.76 0.22
N SER A 177 6.26 -9.84 0.90
CA SER A 177 5.58 -10.94 0.22
C SER A 177 4.37 -11.44 0.99
N VAL A 178 3.21 -11.34 0.35
CA VAL A 178 1.91 -11.81 0.83
C VAL A 178 1.96 -13.32 1.08
N LYS A 179 2.18 -13.67 2.34
CA LYS A 179 2.22 -15.02 2.91
C LYS A 179 1.70 -14.96 4.34
N ASN A 180 1.51 -16.11 5.00
CA ASN A 180 0.80 -16.24 6.27
C ASN A 180 1.26 -15.28 7.40
N LYS A 181 2.56 -14.93 7.45
CA LYS A 181 3.09 -13.93 8.42
C LYS A 181 2.75 -12.48 8.08
N TRP A 182 2.67 -12.13 6.80
CA TRP A 182 2.23 -10.81 6.34
C TRP A 182 0.72 -10.62 6.57
N ILE A 183 -0.08 -11.64 6.26
CA ILE A 183 -1.52 -11.64 6.57
C ILE A 183 -1.75 -11.44 8.07
N LYS A 184 -1.07 -12.20 8.94
CA LYS A 184 -1.15 -12.02 10.42
C LYS A 184 -0.65 -10.65 10.91
N ARG A 185 0.10 -9.90 10.10
CA ARG A 185 0.59 -8.54 10.42
C ARG A 185 -0.39 -7.45 9.99
N LYS A 186 -1.10 -7.63 8.87
CA LYS A 186 -2.01 -6.64 8.29
C LYS A 186 -3.50 -6.88 8.59
N PHE A 187 -3.89 -8.12 8.91
CA PHE A 187 -5.28 -8.53 9.23
C PHE A 187 -5.44 -9.02 10.68
N GLY A 188 -4.47 -8.72 11.56
CA GLY A 188 -4.48 -9.19 12.96
C GLY A 188 -4.18 -10.69 13.12
N ASN A 189 -4.25 -11.20 14.36
CA ASN A 189 -3.81 -12.56 14.69
C ASN A 189 -4.82 -13.66 14.28
N VAL A 190 -5.07 -13.81 12.97
CA VAL A 190 -5.89 -14.89 12.43
C VAL A 190 -5.19 -16.24 12.63
N ASN A 191 -5.84 -17.23 13.24
CA ASN A 191 -5.23 -18.52 13.56
C ASN A 191 -4.82 -19.32 12.31
N TYR A 192 -5.78 -19.63 11.44
CA TYR A 192 -5.61 -20.43 10.22
C TYR A 192 -5.83 -19.58 8.97
N ILE A 193 -4.99 -19.78 7.95
CA ILE A 193 -5.05 -19.05 6.68
C ILE A 193 -5.20 -20.10 5.58
N THR A 194 -6.44 -20.52 5.36
CA THR A 194 -6.83 -21.61 4.45
C THR A 194 -7.11 -21.16 3.03
N ASP A 195 -7.47 -19.88 2.86
CA ASP A 195 -8.09 -19.33 1.65
C ASP A 195 -7.40 -18.02 1.24
N LEU A 196 -6.08 -18.10 1.05
CA LEU A 196 -5.26 -17.03 0.46
C LEU A 196 -4.95 -17.42 -0.99
N ILE A 197 -5.62 -16.79 -1.95
CA ILE A 197 -5.54 -17.15 -3.37
C ILE A 197 -4.67 -16.14 -4.10
N GLN A 198 -3.72 -16.61 -4.90
CA GLN A 198 -2.82 -15.80 -5.73
C GLN A 198 -3.20 -15.92 -7.21
N CYS A 199 -3.39 -14.77 -7.86
CA CYS A 199 -3.48 -14.68 -9.31
C CYS A 199 -2.12 -14.19 -9.84
N ARG A 200 -1.34 -15.13 -10.39
CA ARG A 200 0.03 -14.92 -10.92
C ARG A 200 0.22 -15.45 -12.35
N SER A 201 -0.90 -15.62 -13.04
CA SER A 201 -1.01 -16.24 -14.37
C SER A 201 -1.82 -15.28 -15.24
N ASP A 202 -1.31 -15.02 -16.44
CA ASP A 202 -1.75 -13.90 -17.28
C ASP A 202 -3.19 -14.08 -17.76
N TYR A 203 -3.90 -12.96 -17.94
CA TYR A 203 -5.30 -12.87 -18.36
C TYR A 203 -6.27 -13.53 -17.36
N ILE A 204 -6.36 -13.07 -16.10
CA ILE A 204 -7.50 -13.45 -15.24
C ILE A 204 -8.67 -12.48 -15.36
N ARG A 205 -9.87 -13.04 -15.37
CA ARG A 205 -11.17 -12.38 -15.29
C ARG A 205 -12.16 -13.28 -14.56
N PHE A 206 -13.23 -12.69 -14.04
CA PHE A 206 -14.31 -13.44 -13.38
C PHE A 206 -15.35 -13.96 -14.38
N ASP A 207 -15.69 -13.13 -15.37
CA ASP A 207 -16.76 -13.33 -16.34
C ASP A 207 -16.49 -14.48 -17.34
N ASP A 208 -15.24 -14.69 -17.78
CA ASP A 208 -14.84 -15.87 -18.57
C ASP A 208 -14.47 -17.09 -17.70
N ASN A 209 -14.64 -16.98 -16.38
CA ASN A 209 -14.22 -17.99 -15.39
C ASN A 209 -12.72 -18.35 -15.47
N SER A 210 -11.84 -17.50 -16.01
CA SER A 210 -10.40 -17.77 -16.02
C SER A 210 -9.77 -17.66 -14.64
N ALA A 211 -10.25 -16.78 -13.76
CA ALA A 211 -9.76 -16.70 -12.38
C ALA A 211 -9.78 -18.07 -11.68
N LYS A 212 -10.88 -18.83 -11.82
CA LYS A 212 -11.03 -20.21 -11.30
C LYS A 212 -10.00 -21.21 -11.84
N ARG A 213 -9.43 -20.93 -13.02
CA ARG A 213 -8.50 -21.81 -13.77
C ARG A 213 -7.04 -21.34 -13.70
N ARG A 214 -6.80 -20.08 -13.34
CA ARG A 214 -5.50 -19.38 -13.45
C ARG A 214 -4.95 -18.90 -12.12
N CYS A 215 -5.80 -18.68 -11.12
CA CYS A 215 -5.39 -18.39 -9.74
C CYS A 215 -5.26 -19.70 -8.94
N THR A 216 -4.38 -19.71 -7.95
CA THR A 216 -4.07 -20.90 -7.12
C THR A 216 -4.00 -20.52 -5.65
N ASN A 217 -4.24 -21.45 -4.72
CA ASN A 217 -3.95 -21.18 -3.31
C ASN A 217 -2.45 -20.89 -3.12
N ALA A 218 -2.14 -19.88 -2.31
CA ALA A 218 -0.80 -19.40 -2.07
C ALA A 218 -0.14 -20.04 -0.84
N ASN A 219 -0.88 -20.88 -0.10
CA ASN A 219 -0.31 -21.79 0.88
C ASN A 219 -0.31 -23.21 0.28
N ASP A 220 0.86 -23.79 0.10
CA ASP A 220 1.05 -25.07 -0.59
C ASP A 220 0.37 -26.24 0.16
N GLU A 221 0.18 -26.11 1.47
CA GLU A 221 -0.61 -27.02 2.33
C GLU A 221 -2.08 -27.11 1.92
N TYR A 222 -2.62 -26.07 1.26
CA TYR A 222 -4.02 -25.93 0.89
C TYR A 222 -4.20 -25.73 -0.63
N ALA A 223 -3.26 -26.23 -1.44
CA ALA A 223 -3.26 -26.10 -2.91
C ALA A 223 -4.62 -26.46 -3.55
N ASP A 224 -5.25 -27.55 -3.09
CA ASP A 224 -6.54 -28.03 -3.59
C ASP A 224 -7.76 -27.28 -3.03
N ASN A 225 -7.60 -26.45 -1.99
CA ASN A 225 -8.69 -25.67 -1.41
C ASN A 225 -9.00 -24.43 -2.28
N MET A 226 -9.71 -24.68 -3.37
CA MET A 226 -10.20 -23.66 -4.31
C MET A 226 -11.73 -23.51 -4.30
N THR A 227 -12.47 -24.42 -3.62
CA THR A 227 -13.94 -24.48 -3.67
C THR A 227 -14.63 -23.17 -3.25
N LYS A 228 -14.15 -22.52 -2.18
CA LYS A 228 -14.71 -21.22 -1.73
C LYS A 228 -14.44 -20.10 -2.72
N PHE A 229 -13.26 -20.09 -3.34
CA PHE A 229 -12.90 -19.10 -4.36
C PHE A 229 -13.70 -19.30 -5.65
N ASN A 230 -13.89 -20.54 -6.08
CA ASN A 230 -14.72 -20.85 -7.23
C ASN A 230 -16.17 -20.40 -7.00
N LYS A 231 -16.74 -20.67 -5.81
CA LYS A 231 -18.03 -20.11 -5.41
C LYS A 231 -18.03 -18.58 -5.37
N PHE A 232 -16.99 -17.92 -4.86
CA PHE A 232 -16.90 -16.46 -4.87
C PHE A 232 -16.96 -15.87 -6.29
N VAL A 233 -16.25 -16.47 -7.26
CA VAL A 233 -16.34 -16.05 -8.66
C VAL A 233 -17.73 -16.30 -9.25
N ASP A 234 -18.41 -17.40 -8.87
CA ASP A 234 -19.82 -17.60 -9.23
C ASP A 234 -20.74 -16.55 -8.61
N ASP A 235 -20.58 -16.24 -7.33
CA ASP A 235 -21.42 -15.27 -6.62
C ASP A 235 -21.22 -13.85 -7.16
N VAL A 236 -19.98 -13.46 -7.54
CA VAL A 236 -19.68 -12.21 -8.24
C VAL A 236 -20.35 -12.13 -9.61
N ASN A 237 -20.29 -13.21 -10.41
CA ASN A 237 -20.97 -13.26 -11.71
C ASN A 237 -22.50 -13.27 -11.58
N ASN A 238 -23.02 -13.87 -10.50
CA ASN A 238 -24.45 -13.93 -10.21
C ASN A 238 -24.99 -12.66 -9.53
N ALA A 239 -24.16 -11.82 -8.94
CA ALA A 239 -24.55 -10.54 -8.34
C ALA A 239 -25.31 -9.63 -9.31
N LYS A 240 -26.26 -8.84 -8.80
CA LYS A 240 -27.05 -7.87 -9.58
C LYS A 240 -27.03 -6.47 -8.96
N THR A 241 -26.69 -6.36 -7.68
CA THR A 241 -26.60 -5.11 -6.92
C THR A 241 -25.28 -5.00 -6.16
N ARG A 242 -24.91 -3.78 -5.74
CA ARG A 242 -23.79 -3.54 -4.79
C ARG A 242 -23.98 -4.37 -3.50
N ALA A 243 -25.20 -4.43 -2.99
CA ALA A 243 -25.58 -5.19 -1.80
C ALA A 243 -25.38 -6.72 -1.93
N ASP A 244 -25.31 -7.28 -3.16
CA ASP A 244 -24.97 -8.70 -3.34
C ASP A 244 -23.47 -8.94 -3.16
N LEU A 245 -22.65 -8.01 -3.64
CA LEU A 245 -21.19 -8.05 -3.52
C LEU A 245 -20.75 -7.74 -2.08
N GLU A 246 -21.43 -6.83 -1.38
CA GLU A 246 -21.15 -6.49 0.03
C GLU A 246 -21.33 -7.67 1.01
N LYS A 247 -22.11 -8.70 0.63
CA LYS A 247 -22.27 -9.95 1.39
C LYS A 247 -21.04 -10.85 1.31
N ILE A 248 -20.22 -10.72 0.26
CA ILE A 248 -19.14 -11.66 -0.09
C ILE A 248 -17.74 -11.01 -0.16
N MET A 249 -17.63 -9.69 -0.29
CA MET A 249 -16.33 -9.01 -0.42
C MET A 249 -16.32 -7.60 0.19
N GLU A 250 -15.11 -7.08 0.43
CA GLU A 250 -14.87 -5.73 0.91
C GLU A 250 -14.99 -4.70 -0.23
N VAL A 251 -16.24 -4.51 -0.71
CA VAL A 251 -16.59 -3.65 -1.85
C VAL A 251 -15.97 -2.26 -1.78
N ASP A 252 -16.06 -1.60 -0.63
CA ASP A 252 -15.63 -0.20 -0.46
C ASP A 252 -14.11 -0.06 -0.63
N ASN A 253 -13.34 -0.96 -0.02
CA ASN A 253 -11.91 -1.06 -0.22
C ASN A 253 -11.59 -1.39 -1.70
N PHE A 254 -12.34 -2.31 -2.31
CA PHE A 254 -12.14 -2.70 -3.71
C PHE A 254 -12.34 -1.53 -4.68
N ILE A 255 -13.43 -0.75 -4.56
CA ILE A 255 -13.65 0.46 -5.37
C ILE A 255 -12.49 1.45 -5.21
N LYS A 256 -11.95 1.60 -3.99
CA LYS A 256 -10.79 2.46 -3.73
C LYS A 256 -9.49 1.93 -4.37
N TYR A 257 -9.26 0.62 -4.39
CA TYR A 257 -8.16 0.03 -5.18
C TYR A 257 -8.33 0.30 -6.68
N LEU A 258 -9.55 0.21 -7.24
CA LEU A 258 -9.78 0.53 -8.66
C LEU A 258 -9.53 2.01 -8.97
N ALA A 259 -9.83 2.92 -8.03
CA ALA A 259 -9.46 4.34 -8.14
C ALA A 259 -7.94 4.55 -8.12
N TRP A 260 -7.20 3.80 -7.28
CA TRP A 260 -5.73 3.77 -7.30
C TRP A 260 -5.17 3.20 -8.61
N GLU A 261 -5.64 2.05 -9.09
CA GLU A 261 -5.16 1.42 -10.33
C GLU A 261 -5.28 2.39 -11.53
N TRP A 262 -6.39 3.13 -11.62
CA TRP A 262 -6.56 4.17 -12.65
C TRP A 262 -5.61 5.37 -12.46
N LEU A 263 -5.41 5.85 -11.23
CA LEU A 263 -4.50 6.95 -10.93
C LEU A 263 -3.04 6.60 -11.24
N VAL A 264 -2.56 5.43 -10.83
CA VAL A 264 -1.20 4.98 -11.18
C VAL A 264 -1.11 4.40 -12.58
N CYS A 265 -2.22 4.38 -13.33
CA CYS A 265 -2.30 3.88 -14.70
C CYS A 265 -1.83 2.42 -14.83
N SER A 266 -2.18 1.57 -13.86
CA SER A 266 -1.80 0.16 -13.84
C SER A 266 -2.56 -0.67 -14.86
N TRP A 267 -1.83 -1.33 -15.75
CA TRP A 267 -2.37 -2.16 -16.84
C TRP A 267 -2.13 -3.66 -16.63
N ASP A 268 -1.44 -4.02 -15.54
CA ASP A 268 -1.12 -5.40 -15.14
C ASP A 268 -1.96 -5.89 -13.94
N HIS A 269 -2.71 -5.00 -13.26
CA HIS A 269 -3.61 -5.35 -12.15
C HIS A 269 -5.07 -5.62 -12.61
N PHE A 270 -6.05 -5.56 -11.71
CA PHE A 270 -7.42 -6.05 -11.94
C PHE A 270 -8.13 -5.38 -13.13
N LEU A 271 -7.97 -4.07 -13.31
CA LEU A 271 -8.57 -3.33 -14.44
C LEU A 271 -7.94 -3.65 -15.80
N GLY A 272 -6.72 -4.21 -15.79
CA GLY A 272 -5.85 -4.32 -16.94
C GLY A 272 -5.99 -5.62 -17.72
N ILE A 273 -5.37 -5.66 -18.91
CA ILE A 273 -5.42 -6.79 -19.86
C ILE A 273 -5.07 -8.14 -19.25
N TYR A 274 -4.14 -8.16 -18.30
CA TYR A 274 -3.68 -9.40 -17.68
C TYR A 274 -4.43 -9.78 -16.41
N GLY A 275 -5.15 -8.87 -15.75
CA GLY A 275 -5.80 -9.15 -14.46
C GLY A 275 -4.86 -9.79 -13.44
N HIS A 276 -3.58 -9.40 -13.45
CA HIS A 276 -2.48 -10.15 -12.87
C HIS A 276 -2.01 -9.51 -11.54
N ASN A 277 -0.97 -10.07 -10.92
CA ASN A 277 -0.28 -9.46 -9.77
C ASN A 277 -1.21 -9.03 -8.61
N LEU A 278 -2.19 -9.88 -8.31
CA LEU A 278 -3.17 -9.69 -7.23
C LEU A 278 -3.40 -10.97 -6.39
N TYR A 279 -3.82 -10.77 -5.14
CA TYR A 279 -4.31 -11.82 -4.25
C TYR A 279 -5.76 -11.54 -3.82
N TRP A 280 -6.49 -12.62 -3.53
CA TRP A 280 -7.77 -12.60 -2.85
C TRP A 280 -7.65 -13.36 -1.53
N TYR A 281 -8.04 -12.75 -0.41
CA TYR A 281 -7.99 -13.37 0.91
C TYR A 281 -9.38 -13.41 1.55
N LEU A 282 -9.89 -14.61 1.88
CA LEU A 282 -11.12 -14.76 2.65
C LEU A 282 -10.82 -14.55 4.13
N GLN A 283 -11.35 -13.44 4.67
CA GLN A 283 -11.17 -13.05 6.06
C GLN A 283 -12.11 -13.81 7.00
N PRO A 284 -11.85 -13.82 8.33
CA PRO A 284 -12.73 -14.44 9.32
C PRO A 284 -14.17 -13.88 9.37
N ASN A 285 -14.41 -12.67 8.86
CA ASN A 285 -15.76 -12.08 8.74
C ASN A 285 -16.60 -12.65 7.57
N GLY A 286 -16.04 -13.60 6.80
CA GLY A 286 -16.70 -14.19 5.63
C GLY A 286 -16.55 -13.42 4.33
N LYS A 287 -15.87 -12.27 4.32
CA LYS A 287 -15.66 -11.43 3.13
C LYS A 287 -14.26 -11.60 2.52
N TRP A 288 -14.22 -11.63 1.19
CA TRP A 288 -12.99 -11.58 0.41
C TRP A 288 -12.42 -10.16 0.34
N ALA A 289 -11.15 -10.03 0.69
CA ALA A 289 -10.35 -8.81 0.53
C ALA A 289 -9.44 -8.91 -0.70
N TYR A 290 -9.33 -7.82 -1.46
CA TYR A 290 -8.39 -7.63 -2.55
C TYR A 290 -7.06 -7.10 -2.04
N ILE A 291 -5.94 -7.63 -2.55
CA ILE A 291 -4.57 -7.23 -2.20
C ILE A 291 -3.71 -7.23 -3.48
N PRO A 292 -3.38 -6.07 -4.08
CA PRO A 292 -2.47 -5.99 -5.22
C PRO A 292 -1.00 -6.07 -4.74
N TYR A 293 -0.07 -6.47 -5.62
CA TYR A 293 1.38 -6.48 -5.38
C TYR A 293 2.15 -6.26 -6.70
N ASP A 294 3.49 -6.19 -6.66
CA ASP A 294 4.31 -6.18 -7.90
C ASP A 294 4.19 -4.90 -8.77
N TYR A 295 4.29 -3.73 -8.12
CA TYR A 295 4.03 -2.41 -8.71
C TYR A 295 5.12 -1.85 -9.67
N ASP A 296 5.99 -2.68 -10.30
CA ASP A 296 7.04 -2.16 -11.20
C ASP A 296 6.52 -1.68 -12.57
N LEU A 297 5.28 -2.06 -12.91
CA LEU A 297 4.58 -1.65 -14.12
C LEU A 297 3.64 -0.45 -13.95
N ASP A 298 3.57 0.12 -12.75
CA ASP A 298 2.75 1.30 -12.45
C ASP A 298 3.43 2.60 -12.91
N LEU A 299 2.70 3.71 -12.78
CA LEU A 299 3.15 5.07 -13.07
C LEU A 299 3.72 5.20 -14.49
N GLY A 300 3.00 4.64 -15.45
CA GLY A 300 3.28 4.73 -16.88
C GLY A 300 4.53 4.01 -17.35
N GLN A 301 4.83 2.85 -16.76
CA GLN A 301 5.76 1.88 -17.33
C GLN A 301 5.05 0.96 -18.32
N ASP A 302 5.61 0.81 -19.52
CA ASP A 302 5.20 -0.14 -20.56
C ASP A 302 3.70 -0.05 -20.97
N LEU A 303 3.09 1.14 -20.91
CA LEU A 303 1.68 1.40 -21.27
C LEU A 303 1.43 1.41 -22.79
N TRP A 304 1.10 0.28 -23.38
CA TRP A 304 0.80 0.17 -24.81
C TRP A 304 -0.70 0.32 -25.12
N THR A 305 -1.03 0.87 -26.29
CA THR A 305 -2.42 0.94 -26.79
C THR A 305 -3.06 -0.45 -26.88
N SER A 306 -2.29 -1.44 -27.31
CA SER A 306 -2.65 -2.86 -27.36
C SER A 306 -2.95 -3.53 -26.00
N SER A 307 -2.70 -2.84 -24.88
CA SER A 307 -3.18 -3.25 -23.55
C SER A 307 -4.66 -2.91 -23.31
N PHE A 308 -5.32 -2.17 -24.20
CA PHE A 308 -6.70 -1.69 -24.03
C PHE A 308 -7.72 -2.39 -24.95
N LYS A 309 -7.56 -3.70 -25.12
CA LYS A 309 -8.35 -4.53 -26.05
C LYS A 309 -9.86 -4.32 -25.90
N GLY A 310 -10.52 -4.05 -27.03
CA GLY A 310 -11.96 -3.77 -27.10
C GLY A 310 -12.34 -2.29 -26.96
N LYS A 311 -11.42 -1.44 -26.49
CA LYS A 311 -11.59 0.02 -26.46
C LYS A 311 -11.08 0.65 -27.75
N MET A 312 -11.60 1.83 -28.10
CA MET A 312 -11.24 2.56 -29.32
C MET A 312 -9.73 2.92 -29.40
N ILE A 313 -9.08 3.06 -28.24
CA ILE A 313 -7.65 3.30 -28.11
C ILE A 313 -6.76 2.09 -28.45
N ASN A 314 -7.32 0.88 -28.57
CA ASN A 314 -6.54 -0.33 -28.92
C ASN A 314 -5.90 -0.25 -30.32
N ASP A 315 -6.60 0.38 -31.26
CA ASP A 315 -6.24 0.42 -32.67
C ASP A 315 -5.48 1.72 -33.04
N MET A 316 -5.09 2.50 -32.04
CA MET A 316 -4.27 3.71 -32.18
C MET A 316 -2.77 3.37 -32.11
N GLU A 317 -1.95 4.17 -32.80
CA GLU A 317 -0.48 4.02 -32.81
C GLU A 317 0.13 4.32 -31.43
N ASP A 318 -0.27 5.44 -30.81
CA ASP A 318 -0.05 5.77 -29.40
C ASP A 318 -1.16 6.75 -28.94
N CYS A 319 -1.27 7.06 -27.64
CA CYS A 319 -2.20 8.08 -27.15
C CYS A 319 -1.71 8.74 -25.85
N GLU A 320 -2.29 9.89 -25.48
CA GLU A 320 -2.00 10.54 -24.19
C GLU A 320 -2.73 9.80 -23.04
N PHE A 321 -2.10 8.76 -22.49
CA PHE A 321 -2.71 7.86 -21.52
C PHE A 321 -3.17 8.58 -20.23
N THR A 322 -2.57 9.71 -19.88
CA THR A 322 -2.93 10.50 -18.69
C THR A 322 -4.31 11.16 -18.81
N ASN A 323 -4.85 11.26 -20.03
CA ASN A 323 -6.16 11.83 -20.34
C ASN A 323 -7.26 10.78 -20.59
N ILE A 324 -7.01 9.49 -20.33
CA ILE A 324 -8.03 8.44 -20.47
C ILE A 324 -8.96 8.41 -19.25
N SER A 325 -10.28 8.48 -19.45
CA SER A 325 -11.29 8.35 -18.39
C SER A 325 -11.33 6.92 -17.81
N PHE A 326 -11.81 6.76 -16.57
CA PHE A 326 -11.90 5.43 -15.94
C PHE A 326 -12.67 4.39 -16.80
N LYS A 327 -13.72 4.83 -17.50
CA LYS A 327 -14.57 3.99 -18.36
C LYS A 327 -13.87 3.51 -19.64
N ASP A 328 -12.94 4.30 -20.16
CA ASP A 328 -12.18 3.96 -21.36
C ASP A 328 -10.86 3.24 -21.01
N PHE A 329 -10.45 3.29 -19.75
CA PHE A 329 -9.31 2.58 -19.18
C PHE A 329 -9.65 1.14 -18.77
N GLU A 330 -10.74 0.92 -18.02
CA GLU A 330 -11.13 -0.41 -17.52
C GLU A 330 -11.74 -1.28 -18.63
N LEU A 331 -11.37 -2.56 -18.71
CA LEU A 331 -11.73 -3.42 -19.85
C LEU A 331 -13.13 -4.06 -19.77
N ASP A 332 -14.16 -3.25 -19.52
CA ASP A 332 -15.58 -3.63 -19.47
C ASP A 332 -15.84 -4.81 -18.51
N HIS A 333 -15.34 -4.71 -17.28
CA HIS A 333 -15.48 -5.74 -16.25
C HIS A 333 -16.93 -5.71 -15.70
N PRO A 334 -17.73 -6.80 -15.76
CA PRO A 334 -19.14 -6.74 -15.36
C PRO A 334 -19.39 -6.31 -13.90
N ILE A 335 -18.47 -6.62 -12.99
CA ILE A 335 -18.49 -6.13 -11.60
C ILE A 335 -18.32 -4.59 -11.52
N VAL A 336 -17.47 -4.00 -12.37
CA VAL A 336 -17.22 -2.55 -12.42
C VAL A 336 -18.47 -1.79 -12.89
N LYS A 337 -19.30 -2.40 -13.76
CA LYS A 337 -20.61 -1.83 -14.09
C LYS A 337 -21.51 -1.72 -12.85
N ILE A 338 -21.58 -2.77 -12.02
CA ILE A 338 -22.41 -2.80 -10.81
C ILE A 338 -21.91 -1.78 -9.77
N LEU A 339 -20.59 -1.69 -9.58
CA LEU A 339 -19.97 -0.90 -8.52
C LEU A 339 -19.69 0.56 -8.86
N ILE A 340 -19.49 0.89 -10.15
CA ILE A 340 -19.02 2.22 -10.58
C ILE A 340 -19.90 2.79 -11.71
N HIS A 341 -20.03 2.13 -12.87
CA HIS A 341 -20.69 2.77 -14.03
C HIS A 341 -22.19 3.05 -13.84
N ASN A 342 -22.87 2.30 -12.97
CA ASN A 342 -24.27 2.57 -12.62
C ASN A 342 -24.45 3.82 -11.72
N ASN A 343 -23.43 4.17 -10.92
CA ASN A 343 -23.38 5.38 -10.09
C ASN A 343 -21.94 5.62 -9.59
N ASP A 344 -21.21 6.57 -10.19
CA ASP A 344 -19.80 6.79 -9.89
C ASP A 344 -19.53 7.64 -8.65
N THR A 345 -20.56 8.04 -7.89
CA THR A 345 -20.43 8.98 -6.76
C THR A 345 -19.44 8.48 -5.71
N PHE A 346 -19.57 7.22 -5.27
CA PHE A 346 -18.68 6.64 -4.27
C PHE A 346 -17.26 6.38 -4.80
N PHE A 347 -17.13 6.09 -6.11
CA PHE A 347 -15.83 6.05 -6.77
C PHE A 347 -15.17 7.44 -6.78
N ARG A 348 -15.94 8.50 -7.02
CA ARG A 348 -15.50 9.91 -7.01
C ARG A 348 -15.02 10.35 -5.62
N GLU A 349 -15.69 9.87 -4.57
CA GLU A 349 -15.30 10.07 -3.17
C GLU A 349 -13.99 9.32 -2.86
N CYS A 350 -13.89 8.04 -3.21
CA CYS A 350 -12.66 7.24 -3.07
C CYS A 350 -11.46 7.83 -3.82
N LEU A 351 -11.69 8.32 -5.04
CA LEU A 351 -10.70 8.98 -5.89
C LEU A 351 -10.21 10.29 -5.26
N CYS A 352 -11.13 11.09 -4.74
CA CYS A 352 -10.78 12.34 -4.05
C CYS A 352 -10.01 12.07 -2.74
N ASP A 353 -10.34 11.01 -1.99
CA ASP A 353 -9.64 10.67 -0.74
C ASP A 353 -8.17 10.27 -0.99
N ILE A 354 -7.88 9.55 -2.09
CA ILE A 354 -6.51 9.25 -2.53
C ILE A 354 -5.77 10.53 -2.97
N ILE A 355 -6.44 11.38 -3.74
CA ILE A 355 -5.85 12.62 -4.26
C ILE A 355 -5.56 13.60 -3.12
N SER A 356 -6.52 13.85 -2.23
CA SER A 356 -6.37 14.81 -1.15
C SER A 356 -5.29 14.40 -0.16
N LYS A 357 -5.12 13.09 0.11
CA LYS A 357 -4.12 12.57 1.05
C LYS A 357 -2.71 12.41 0.49
N VAL A 358 -2.57 12.06 -0.79
CA VAL A 358 -1.26 11.65 -1.31
C VAL A 358 -1.03 11.85 -2.80
N TYR A 359 -2.01 11.66 -3.69
CA TYR A 359 -1.73 11.74 -5.15
C TYR A 359 -1.61 13.19 -5.68
N ASN A 360 -2.04 14.19 -4.90
CA ASN A 360 -1.93 15.58 -5.31
C ASN A 360 -0.47 16.07 -5.52
N PRO A 361 -0.24 17.14 -6.30
CA PRO A 361 1.10 17.63 -6.59
C PRO A 361 1.84 18.26 -5.39
N ASP A 362 1.13 18.77 -4.38
CA ASP A 362 1.76 19.41 -3.21
C ASP A 362 2.43 18.37 -2.30
N THR A 363 1.77 17.23 -2.10
CA THR A 363 2.29 16.08 -1.35
C THR A 363 3.24 15.22 -2.20
N LEU A 364 2.84 14.78 -3.40
CA LEU A 364 3.54 13.68 -4.08
C LEU A 364 4.87 14.09 -4.74
N LEU A 365 4.97 15.32 -5.25
CA LEU A 365 6.19 15.78 -5.91
C LEU A 365 7.33 15.93 -4.89
N SER A 366 7.00 16.48 -3.72
CA SER A 366 7.90 16.62 -2.57
C SER A 366 8.42 15.25 -2.10
N HIS A 367 7.52 14.27 -1.93
CA HIS A 367 7.88 12.90 -1.56
C HIS A 367 8.74 12.18 -2.62
N ILE A 368 8.48 12.43 -3.91
CA ILE A 368 9.34 11.95 -5.00
C ILE A 368 10.75 12.53 -4.86
N ASP A 369 10.89 13.82 -4.53
CA ASP A 369 12.21 14.41 -4.32
C ASP A 369 12.91 13.86 -3.07
N ASP A 370 12.21 13.60 -1.96
CA ASP A 370 12.78 12.95 -0.78
C ASP A 370 13.29 11.53 -1.08
N VAL A 371 12.47 10.69 -1.75
CA VAL A 371 12.86 9.33 -2.14
C VAL A 371 14.01 9.37 -3.17
N LYS A 372 13.97 10.29 -4.13
CA LYS A 372 15.05 10.52 -5.11
C LYS A 372 16.36 10.89 -4.43
N ASN A 373 16.32 11.80 -3.46
CA ASN A 373 17.48 12.23 -2.67
C ASN A 373 18.07 11.07 -1.84
N LEU A 374 17.21 10.26 -1.21
CA LEU A 374 17.60 9.08 -0.45
C LEU A 374 18.35 8.04 -1.31
N ILE A 375 17.87 7.75 -2.53
CA ILE A 375 18.41 6.65 -3.36
C ILE A 375 19.44 7.07 -4.40
N SER A 376 19.51 8.35 -4.78
CA SER A 376 20.29 8.86 -5.92
C SER A 376 21.74 8.35 -5.98
N SER A 377 22.47 8.43 -4.86
CA SER A 377 23.88 7.98 -4.79
C SER A 377 24.03 6.47 -4.97
N TYR A 378 23.08 5.69 -4.44
CA TYR A 378 23.04 4.24 -4.55
C TYR A 378 22.64 3.78 -5.96
N VAL A 379 21.69 4.46 -6.60
CA VAL A 379 21.35 4.25 -8.01
C VAL A 379 22.57 4.53 -8.88
N LYS A 380 23.29 5.64 -8.65
CA LYS A 380 24.54 5.92 -9.37
C LYS A 380 25.57 4.81 -9.20
N LYS A 381 25.89 4.43 -7.95
CA LYS A 381 26.82 3.34 -7.61
C LYS A 381 26.43 2.02 -8.29
N GLY A 382 25.13 1.69 -8.31
CA GLY A 382 24.60 0.48 -8.94
C GLY A 382 24.67 0.49 -10.47
N ARG A 383 24.39 1.63 -11.12
CA ARG A 383 24.49 1.79 -12.58
C ARG A 383 25.96 1.82 -13.05
N ASP A 384 26.81 2.61 -12.39
CA ASP A 384 28.25 2.74 -12.71
C ASP A 384 29.00 1.40 -12.61
N SER A 385 28.67 0.56 -11.61
CA SER A 385 29.37 -0.72 -11.36
C SER A 385 28.79 -1.92 -12.11
N GLY A 386 27.56 -1.81 -12.64
CA GLY A 386 26.81 -2.96 -13.16
C GLY A 386 26.54 -4.07 -12.14
N ALA A 387 26.69 -3.79 -10.83
CA ALA A 387 26.63 -4.80 -9.79
C ALA A 387 25.25 -5.48 -9.71
N GLY A 388 25.27 -6.80 -9.49
CA GLY A 388 24.08 -7.65 -9.50
C GLY A 388 23.64 -8.16 -10.88
N LYS A 389 24.21 -7.64 -12.00
CA LYS A 389 23.96 -8.17 -13.36
C LYS A 389 24.63 -9.54 -13.57
N ILE A 390 24.09 -10.59 -12.93
CA ILE A 390 24.65 -11.95 -12.94
C ILE A 390 24.25 -12.76 -14.17
N ASN A 391 23.06 -12.56 -14.75
CA ASN A 391 22.65 -13.21 -15.99
C ASN A 391 23.38 -12.53 -17.17
N LYS A 392 24.27 -13.25 -17.85
CA LYS A 392 25.02 -12.75 -19.01
C LYS A 392 24.32 -13.01 -20.34
N SER A 393 23.31 -13.87 -20.34
CA SER A 393 22.42 -14.16 -21.48
C SER A 393 21.21 -13.22 -21.54
N GLY A 394 20.94 -12.49 -20.45
CA GLY A 394 19.74 -11.69 -20.28
C GLY A 394 19.73 -10.35 -21.03
N LYS A 395 18.52 -9.81 -21.21
CA LYS A 395 18.23 -8.48 -21.76
C LYS A 395 18.74 -7.40 -20.82
N ASP A 396 19.32 -6.34 -21.36
CA ASP A 396 19.61 -5.11 -20.63
C ASP A 396 18.67 -4.00 -21.08
N THR A 397 18.48 -3.02 -20.22
CA THR A 397 17.66 -1.83 -20.49
C THR A 397 18.52 -0.60 -20.79
N ASP A 398 19.82 -0.66 -20.46
CA ASP A 398 20.84 0.37 -20.63
C ASP A 398 20.49 1.75 -20.05
N TYR A 399 19.54 1.79 -19.12
CA TYR A 399 19.24 3.00 -18.36
C TYR A 399 20.45 3.41 -17.50
N SER A 400 20.95 4.61 -17.77
CA SER A 400 22.07 5.27 -17.09
C SER A 400 21.62 5.96 -15.79
N TYR A 401 22.57 6.53 -15.04
CA TYR A 401 22.23 7.41 -13.91
C TYR A 401 21.55 8.72 -14.37
N GLU A 402 21.87 9.22 -15.56
CA GLU A 402 21.22 10.39 -16.15
C GLU A 402 19.75 10.08 -16.48
N HIS A 403 19.46 8.88 -17.01
CA HIS A 403 18.09 8.43 -17.28
C HIS A 403 17.25 8.32 -15.99
N PHE A 404 17.87 7.98 -14.85
CA PHE A 404 17.24 8.06 -13.53
C PHE A 404 16.91 9.50 -13.14
N LEU A 405 17.86 10.43 -13.26
CA LEU A 405 17.65 11.85 -12.93
C LEU A 405 16.58 12.52 -13.79
N GLN A 406 16.48 12.12 -15.07
CA GLN A 406 15.54 12.65 -16.05
C GLN A 406 14.13 12.04 -15.91
N ASN A 407 14.01 10.72 -15.74
CA ASN A 407 12.71 10.04 -15.65
C ASN A 407 12.02 10.22 -14.29
N THR A 408 12.75 10.51 -13.23
CA THR A 408 12.16 10.98 -11.96
C THR A 408 11.53 12.37 -12.07
N GLU A 409 11.78 13.11 -13.17
CA GLU A 409 11.17 14.41 -13.47
C GLU A 409 10.12 14.27 -14.60
N TYR A 410 10.42 14.82 -15.79
CA TYR A 410 9.47 14.97 -16.90
C TYR A 410 9.88 14.23 -18.18
N ALA A 411 11.04 13.56 -18.22
CA ALA A 411 11.51 12.89 -19.43
C ALA A 411 10.82 11.55 -19.64
N TYR A 412 10.14 11.40 -20.77
CA TYR A 412 9.67 10.11 -21.27
C TYR A 412 10.84 9.38 -21.92
N LEU A 413 11.05 8.12 -21.57
CA LEU A 413 12.16 7.30 -22.09
C LEU A 413 11.65 6.06 -22.82
N TYR A 414 12.34 5.68 -23.89
CA TYR A 414 12.13 4.41 -24.60
C TYR A 414 13.45 3.68 -24.84
N SER A 415 13.55 2.40 -24.45
CA SER A 415 14.72 1.55 -24.68
C SER A 415 14.44 0.54 -25.79
N HIS A 416 15.14 0.64 -26.92
CA HIS A 416 15.01 -0.29 -28.05
C HIS A 416 15.42 -1.72 -27.68
N ARG A 417 16.46 -1.87 -26.85
CA ARG A 417 17.07 -3.18 -26.52
C ARG A 417 16.18 -4.07 -25.67
N SER A 418 15.30 -3.45 -24.88
CA SER A 418 14.37 -4.12 -23.96
C SER A 418 12.90 -3.95 -24.33
N SER A 419 12.61 -3.10 -25.33
CA SER A 419 11.26 -2.67 -25.73
C SER A 419 10.43 -2.05 -24.58
N THR A 420 11.08 -1.41 -23.61
CA THR A 420 10.42 -0.77 -22.46
C THR A 420 10.21 0.73 -22.69
N LYS A 421 9.07 1.26 -22.27
CA LYS A 421 8.79 2.71 -22.28
C LYS A 421 8.37 3.22 -20.91
N SER A 422 8.83 4.40 -20.52
CA SER A 422 8.67 4.94 -19.17
C SER A 422 8.28 6.41 -19.25
N TYR A 423 7.07 6.77 -18.82
CA TYR A 423 6.70 8.17 -18.61
C TYR A 423 7.60 8.83 -17.56
N GLY A 424 7.80 10.16 -17.63
CA GLY A 424 8.40 10.90 -16.52
C GLY A 424 7.46 10.88 -15.30
N LEU A 425 7.96 10.53 -14.11
CA LEU A 425 7.10 10.33 -12.93
C LEU A 425 6.28 11.59 -12.59
N LYS A 426 6.93 12.74 -12.47
CA LYS A 426 6.26 14.01 -12.11
C LYS A 426 5.37 14.50 -13.24
N ASP A 427 5.74 14.28 -14.50
CA ASP A 427 4.89 14.61 -15.66
C ASP A 427 3.57 13.82 -15.64
N LEU A 428 3.65 12.48 -15.53
CA LEU A 428 2.47 11.61 -15.48
C LEU A 428 1.55 11.95 -14.31
N ILE A 429 2.11 12.10 -13.10
CA ILE A 429 1.35 12.43 -11.90
C ILE A 429 0.63 13.77 -12.06
N ARG A 430 1.32 14.81 -12.55
CA ARG A 430 0.72 16.13 -12.76
C ARG A 430 -0.34 16.13 -13.86
N ARG A 431 -0.12 15.45 -14.99
CA ARG A 431 -1.13 15.34 -16.07
C ARG A 431 -2.36 14.57 -15.58
N ARG A 432 -2.17 13.39 -14.97
CA ARG A 432 -3.28 12.57 -14.46
C ARG A 432 -4.03 13.28 -13.34
N TYR A 433 -3.36 13.99 -12.44
CA TYR A 433 -4.00 14.86 -11.44
C TYR A 433 -4.84 15.96 -12.11
N ASN A 434 -4.28 16.70 -13.08
CA ASN A 434 -5.01 17.76 -13.78
C ASN A 434 -6.27 17.22 -14.49
N TYR A 435 -6.14 16.07 -15.17
CA TYR A 435 -7.27 15.40 -15.80
C TYR A 435 -8.31 14.92 -14.77
N ALA A 436 -7.87 14.31 -13.67
CA ALA A 436 -8.76 13.87 -12.59
C ALA A 436 -9.52 15.04 -11.97
N ALA A 437 -8.85 16.15 -11.69
CA ALA A 437 -9.46 17.35 -11.12
C ALA A 437 -10.51 17.97 -12.05
N ALA A 438 -10.22 18.07 -13.36
CA ALA A 438 -11.16 18.61 -14.34
C ALA A 438 -12.34 17.65 -14.64
N TYR A 439 -12.10 16.34 -14.73
CA TYR A 439 -13.12 15.36 -15.13
C TYR A 439 -14.00 14.87 -13.97
N TYR A 440 -13.44 14.75 -12.76
CA TYR A 440 -14.15 14.29 -11.56
C TYR A 440 -14.50 15.42 -10.59
N GLY A 441 -14.03 16.65 -10.84
CA GLY A 441 -14.43 17.84 -10.09
C GLY A 441 -13.71 17.95 -8.75
N ILE A 442 -12.41 18.18 -8.77
CA ILE A 442 -11.57 18.40 -7.58
C ILE A 442 -11.05 19.83 -7.64
N ASP A 443 -11.08 20.53 -6.51
CA ASP A 443 -10.68 21.93 -6.43
C ASP A 443 -9.16 22.11 -6.24
N LYS A 444 -8.73 23.38 -6.21
CA LYS A 444 -7.33 23.77 -5.99
C LYS A 444 -6.79 23.44 -4.58
N ASN A 445 -7.64 23.02 -3.66
CA ASN A 445 -7.28 22.57 -2.31
C ASN A 445 -7.33 21.02 -2.24
N HIS A 446 -7.41 20.36 -3.40
CA HIS A 446 -7.49 18.91 -3.58
C HIS A 446 -8.74 18.25 -2.97
N LYS A 447 -9.84 19.00 -2.79
CA LYS A 447 -11.12 18.50 -2.24
C LYS A 447 -12.24 18.44 -3.28
N LEU A 448 -13.25 17.62 -3.02
CA LEU A 448 -14.32 17.32 -3.98
C LEU A 448 -15.31 18.49 -4.14
N ILE A 449 -15.53 18.92 -5.39
CA ILE A 449 -16.51 19.94 -5.74
C ILE A 449 -17.90 19.30 -5.80
N ASN A 450 -18.84 19.85 -5.01
CA ASN A 450 -20.24 19.43 -4.98
C ASN A 450 -21.17 20.65 -5.18
N PRO A 451 -22.18 20.60 -6.08
CA PRO A 451 -22.45 19.50 -7.02
C PRO A 451 -21.32 19.32 -8.04
N ARG A 452 -21.23 18.12 -8.63
CA ARG A 452 -20.16 17.79 -9.60
C ARG A 452 -20.22 18.75 -10.80
N PRO A 453 -19.10 19.39 -11.19
CA PRO A 453 -19.00 20.15 -12.43
C PRO A 453 -19.30 19.30 -13.67
N VAL A 454 -19.84 19.93 -14.71
CA VAL A 454 -19.95 19.32 -16.04
C VAL A 454 -18.57 19.30 -16.68
N SER A 455 -18.03 18.11 -16.94
CA SER A 455 -16.77 17.95 -17.69
C SER A 455 -17.03 18.17 -19.18
N ASN A 456 -16.25 19.06 -19.79
CA ASN A 456 -16.20 19.25 -21.24
C ASN A 456 -14.99 18.55 -21.89
N LEU A 457 -14.24 17.74 -21.13
CA LEU A 457 -13.08 17.01 -21.65
C LEU A 457 -13.51 15.76 -22.40
N THR A 458 -12.96 15.58 -23.61
CA THR A 458 -12.90 14.26 -24.25
C THR A 458 -11.96 13.35 -23.46
N SER A 459 -12.25 12.05 -23.50
CA SER A 459 -11.27 11.02 -23.13
C SER A 459 -10.21 10.95 -24.23
N PHE A 460 -8.94 10.78 -23.84
CA PHE A 460 -7.72 10.67 -24.67
C PHE A 460 -7.44 11.80 -25.68
N ASP A 461 -6.16 11.95 -26.01
CA ASP A 461 -5.69 12.66 -27.22
C ASP A 461 -5.05 11.62 -28.15
N ILE A 462 -5.35 11.74 -29.45
CA ILE A 462 -4.95 10.82 -30.52
C ILE A 462 -3.55 11.18 -31.06
N TYR A 463 -3.06 12.40 -30.82
CA TYR A 463 -1.76 12.87 -31.27
C TYR A 463 -0.86 13.26 -30.09
N PRO A 464 -0.35 12.29 -29.30
CA PRO A 464 0.51 12.58 -28.16
C PRO A 464 1.80 13.28 -28.64
N HIS A 465 1.97 14.55 -28.25
CA HIS A 465 2.97 15.45 -28.83
C HIS A 465 4.41 15.21 -28.31
N TYR A 466 4.90 13.97 -28.36
CA TYR A 466 6.27 13.61 -27.99
C TYR A 466 7.26 13.86 -29.13
N PHE A 467 8.33 14.59 -28.84
CA PHE A 467 9.43 14.85 -29.77
C PHE A 467 10.73 14.28 -29.21
N GLU A 468 11.52 13.62 -30.06
CA GLU A 468 12.85 13.11 -29.70
C GLU A 468 13.76 14.31 -29.34
N LYS A 469 14.15 14.37 -28.06
CA LYS A 469 15.10 15.36 -27.53
C LYS A 469 16.55 14.92 -27.73
N GLY A 470 16.80 13.62 -27.69
CA GLY A 470 18.12 13.06 -27.92
C GLY A 470 18.15 11.55 -27.82
N LYS A 471 19.22 10.96 -28.37
CA LYS A 471 19.43 9.52 -28.41
C LYS A 471 20.77 9.12 -27.81
N TYR A 472 20.69 8.28 -26.80
CA TYR A 472 21.78 7.43 -26.32
C TYR A 472 21.70 6.10 -27.09
N PRO A 473 22.77 5.29 -27.22
CA PRO A 473 22.85 4.22 -28.24
C PRO A 473 21.59 3.34 -28.38
N ASP A 474 21.05 2.87 -27.25
CA ASP A 474 19.86 2.02 -27.19
C ASP A 474 18.63 2.69 -26.55
N VAL A 475 18.74 3.95 -26.08
CA VAL A 475 17.68 4.66 -25.34
C VAL A 475 17.42 6.05 -25.93
N ILE A 476 16.17 6.33 -26.27
CA ILE A 476 15.70 7.65 -26.74
C ILE A 476 15.02 8.40 -25.59
N GLU A 477 15.35 9.69 -25.45
CA GLU A 477 14.65 10.64 -24.60
C GLU A 477 13.63 11.44 -25.43
N PHE A 478 12.38 11.50 -24.96
CA PHE A 478 11.31 12.30 -25.54
C PHE A 478 10.80 13.35 -24.56
N VAL A 479 10.34 14.48 -25.11
CA VAL A 479 9.67 15.56 -24.37
C VAL A 479 8.30 15.83 -24.99
N ASN A 480 7.27 15.98 -24.14
CA ASN A 480 5.92 16.37 -24.53
C ASN A 480 5.87 17.89 -24.82
N LEU A 481 5.49 18.29 -26.04
CA LEU A 481 5.39 19.72 -26.41
C LEU A 481 4.32 20.47 -25.63
N ASN A 482 3.27 19.78 -25.18
CA ASN A 482 2.28 20.33 -24.26
C ASN A 482 2.90 20.33 -22.86
N GLN A 483 3.91 21.19 -22.69
CA GLN A 483 4.63 21.38 -21.44
C GLN A 483 3.65 21.86 -20.37
N LEU A 484 3.66 21.16 -19.23
CA LEU A 484 2.95 21.62 -18.05
C LEU A 484 3.58 22.96 -17.60
N PRO A 485 2.78 23.93 -17.11
CA PRO A 485 3.33 25.14 -16.51
C PRO A 485 4.24 24.79 -15.32
N GLU A 486 5.11 25.72 -14.93
CA GLU A 486 5.84 25.59 -13.66
C GLU A 486 4.87 25.40 -12.49
N TYR A 487 5.31 24.65 -11.48
CA TYR A 487 4.52 24.34 -10.29
C TYR A 487 5.44 24.27 -9.08
N THR A 488 5.05 24.97 -8.02
CA THR A 488 5.74 24.95 -6.73
C THR A 488 4.81 24.29 -5.73
N PRO A 489 5.15 23.10 -5.20
CA PRO A 489 4.39 22.45 -4.13
C PRO A 489 4.12 23.39 -2.97
N ASN A 490 2.87 23.46 -2.51
CA ASN A 490 2.55 24.07 -1.23
C ASN A 490 3.02 23.16 -0.10
N LEU A 491 4.21 23.41 0.44
CA LEU A 491 4.79 22.61 1.52
C LEU A 491 4.02 22.70 2.85
N ASP A 492 3.08 23.65 2.98
CA ASP A 492 2.15 23.77 4.11
C ASP A 492 0.81 23.01 3.86
N TYR A 493 0.67 22.26 2.76
CA TYR A 493 -0.50 21.41 2.52
C TYR A 493 -0.34 20.04 3.21
N GLU A 494 -1.30 19.71 4.08
CA GLU A 494 -1.38 18.42 4.77
C GLU A 494 -2.84 17.97 4.88
N ASP A 495 -3.12 16.70 4.57
CA ASP A 495 -4.43 16.06 4.78
C ASP A 495 -4.28 14.80 5.63
N ASP A 496 -3.95 15.03 6.89
CA ASP A 496 -3.78 13.99 7.92
C ASP A 496 -5.10 13.45 8.48
N SER A 497 -6.22 13.66 7.79
CA SER A 497 -7.47 12.98 8.12
C SER A 497 -7.26 11.45 8.09
N ILE A 498 -7.72 10.76 9.13
CA ILE A 498 -7.58 9.30 9.20
C ILE A 498 -8.29 8.70 7.97
N PRO A 499 -7.64 7.83 7.17
CA PRO A 499 -8.24 7.28 5.96
C PRO A 499 -9.60 6.61 6.22
N THR A 500 -10.64 7.18 5.62
CA THR A 500 -12.06 6.86 5.86
C THR A 500 -12.43 5.43 5.45
N ILE A 501 -11.62 4.82 4.59
CA ILE A 501 -11.80 3.48 4.03
C ILE A 501 -10.43 2.79 4.07
N GLY A 502 -10.34 1.70 4.84
CA GLY A 502 -9.16 0.86 4.97
C GLY A 502 -9.35 -0.22 6.04
N ILE A 503 -9.00 -1.47 5.72
CA ILE A 503 -9.05 -2.61 6.68
C ILE A 503 -8.16 -2.36 7.92
N ASN A 504 -7.20 -1.42 7.83
CA ASN A 504 -6.37 -0.96 8.94
C ASN A 504 -7.15 -0.45 10.17
N ALA A 505 -8.45 -0.09 10.03
CA ALA A 505 -9.32 0.21 11.18
C ALA A 505 -9.33 -0.90 12.25
N TYR A 506 -9.18 -2.17 11.84
CA TYR A 506 -9.06 -3.32 12.75
C TYR A 506 -7.60 -3.67 13.12
N ALA A 507 -6.59 -3.16 12.40
CA ALA A 507 -5.18 -3.50 12.58
C ALA A 507 -4.42 -2.58 13.57
N ILE A 508 -5.04 -1.48 14.01
CA ILE A 508 -4.44 -0.53 14.96
C ILE A 508 -4.15 -1.21 16.32
N PHE A 509 -5.00 -2.14 16.76
CA PHE A 509 -4.90 -2.82 18.05
C PHE A 509 -3.89 -3.99 18.06
N SER A 510 -2.61 -3.65 18.01
CA SER A 510 -1.54 -4.56 18.49
C SER A 510 -0.32 -3.79 19.01
N PRO A 511 -0.22 -3.60 20.34
CA PRO A 511 0.99 -3.17 21.04
C PRO A 511 1.61 -4.34 21.84
N SER A 512 2.88 -4.66 21.60
CA SER A 512 3.58 -5.76 22.30
C SER A 512 5.00 -5.40 22.75
N SER A 513 5.17 -5.09 24.04
CA SER A 513 6.45 -5.11 24.75
C SER A 513 6.23 -5.16 26.27
N LYS A 514 7.23 -5.61 27.05
CA LYS A 514 7.08 -5.97 28.48
C LYS A 514 8.00 -5.16 29.41
N SER A 515 7.58 -4.96 30.65
CA SER A 515 8.48 -4.87 31.82
C SER A 515 7.77 -5.38 33.10
N ASN A 516 8.53 -5.81 34.12
CA ASN A 516 8.03 -6.51 35.31
C ASN A 516 8.17 -5.67 36.60
N SER A 517 7.17 -5.72 37.50
CA SER A 517 7.42 -6.03 38.93
C SER A 517 6.14 -6.33 39.74
N LYS A 518 6.26 -7.32 40.64
CA LYS A 518 5.34 -7.78 41.71
C LYS A 518 4.93 -6.65 42.69
N THR A 519 3.90 -6.69 43.57
CA THR A 519 2.69 -7.49 43.95
C THR A 519 1.94 -6.68 45.06
N THR A 520 0.76 -6.93 45.68
CA THR A 520 -0.26 -8.01 45.74
C THR A 520 -1.63 -7.44 46.26
N SER A 521 -2.63 -8.30 46.52
CA SER A 521 -3.66 -8.19 47.59
C SER A 521 -4.71 -7.05 47.58
N SER A 522 -5.50 -6.99 46.51
CA SER A 522 -6.96 -7.08 46.64
C SER A 522 -7.46 -7.94 45.48
N ILE A 523 -8.43 -8.84 45.68
CA ILE A 523 -8.86 -9.75 44.61
C ILE A 523 -9.74 -8.96 43.64
N CYS A 524 -9.07 -8.52 42.60
CA CYS A 524 -9.54 -7.69 41.51
C CYS A 524 -9.04 -8.43 40.27
N TRP A 525 -9.96 -9.17 39.67
CA TRP A 525 -9.69 -10.24 38.71
C TRP A 525 -8.89 -9.73 37.51
N SER A 526 -9.17 -8.53 37.01
CA SER A 526 -8.45 -7.86 35.92
C SER A 526 -6.93 -7.74 36.11
N LYS A 527 -6.41 -7.81 37.35
CA LYS A 527 -4.97 -7.86 37.64
C LYS A 527 -4.30 -9.15 37.14
N THR A 528 -5.01 -10.26 36.99
CA THR A 528 -4.46 -11.48 36.36
C THR A 528 -4.31 -11.31 34.84
N LEU A 529 -5.11 -10.41 34.25
CA LEU A 529 -5.14 -10.07 32.82
C LEU A 529 -4.26 -8.85 32.48
N GLY A 530 -3.56 -8.27 33.47
CA GLY A 530 -2.59 -7.18 33.30
C GLY A 530 -3.12 -5.77 33.53
N TYR A 531 -4.37 -5.60 33.96
CA TYR A 531 -5.01 -4.30 34.14
C TYR A 531 -5.15 -3.89 35.61
N GLN A 532 -5.48 -2.61 35.85
CA GLN A 532 -5.72 -2.09 37.21
C GLN A 532 -7.14 -2.42 37.69
N CYS A 533 -7.46 -2.04 38.93
CA CYS A 533 -8.83 -2.05 39.46
C CYS A 533 -9.44 -0.67 39.26
N CYS A 534 -10.73 -0.59 38.94
CA CYS A 534 -11.41 0.69 38.93
C CYS A 534 -11.61 1.20 40.36
N SER A 535 -11.42 2.51 40.56
CA SER A 535 -11.75 3.21 41.80
C SER A 535 -13.23 3.62 41.87
N ARG A 536 -13.92 3.60 40.72
CA ARG A 536 -15.33 3.91 40.53
C ARG A 536 -16.05 2.72 39.89
N CYS A 537 -17.37 2.73 39.97
CA CYS A 537 -18.24 1.63 39.53
C CYS A 537 -18.81 1.83 38.11
N ASN A 538 -18.05 2.47 37.23
CA ASN A 538 -18.49 2.78 35.86
C ASN A 538 -18.12 1.65 34.89
N ILE A 539 -19.07 0.75 34.63
CA ILE A 539 -18.94 -0.30 33.60
C ILE A 539 -19.13 0.36 32.23
N ILE A 540 -18.14 0.22 31.33
CA ILE A 540 -18.22 0.72 29.95
C ILE A 540 -18.00 -0.39 28.90
N TYR A 541 -17.66 -1.60 29.35
CA TYR A 541 -17.45 -2.80 28.54
C TYR A 541 -17.60 -4.03 29.45
N GLU A 542 -18.01 -5.18 28.93
CA GLU A 542 -18.10 -6.43 29.70
C GLU A 542 -17.84 -7.62 28.78
N ASP A 543 -17.10 -8.60 29.27
CA ASP A 543 -16.73 -9.81 28.53
C ASP A 543 -16.73 -11.06 29.44
N ASN A 544 -16.17 -12.17 28.94
CA ASN A 544 -16.14 -13.45 29.66
C ASN A 544 -15.26 -13.44 30.93
N ASP A 545 -14.40 -12.44 31.10
CA ASP A 545 -13.56 -12.28 32.29
C ASP A 545 -14.23 -11.37 33.34
N GLY A 546 -15.02 -10.36 32.90
CA GLY A 546 -15.91 -9.58 33.76
C GLY A 546 -16.22 -8.16 33.26
N SER A 547 -16.77 -7.33 34.15
CA SER A 547 -17.18 -5.94 33.85
C SER A 547 -16.01 -4.95 33.94
N TRP A 548 -15.75 -4.19 32.88
CA TRP A 548 -14.61 -3.30 32.74
C TRP A 548 -15.00 -1.81 32.79
N GLY A 549 -14.13 -0.99 33.38
CA GLY A 549 -14.18 0.47 33.33
C GLY A 549 -12.88 1.07 32.76
N PHE A 550 -12.83 2.39 32.62
CA PHE A 550 -11.65 3.10 32.11
C PHE A 550 -11.38 4.36 32.95
N GLU A 551 -10.19 4.42 33.55
CA GLU A 551 -9.80 5.47 34.50
C GLU A 551 -8.37 5.94 34.24
N ASN A 552 -8.14 7.25 34.26
CA ASN A 552 -6.82 7.86 34.08
C ASN A 552 -6.09 7.37 32.81
N GLY A 553 -6.83 7.22 31.70
CA GLY A 553 -6.30 6.75 30.42
C GLY A 553 -6.03 5.25 30.34
N LYS A 554 -6.54 4.43 31.28
CA LYS A 554 -6.26 2.99 31.35
C LYS A 554 -7.50 2.17 31.68
N TRP A 555 -7.64 1.04 30.98
CA TRP A 555 -8.63 0.01 31.30
C TRP A 555 -8.41 -0.57 32.69
N CYS A 556 -9.51 -0.86 33.37
CA CYS A 556 -9.56 -1.36 34.72
C CYS A 556 -10.72 -2.34 34.92
N GLY A 557 -10.60 -3.28 35.86
CA GLY A 557 -11.67 -4.20 36.22
C GLY A 557 -12.54 -3.65 37.33
N ILE A 558 -13.85 -3.76 37.17
CA ILE A 558 -14.84 -3.44 38.18
C ILE A 558 -14.85 -4.59 39.20
N THR A 559 -14.75 -4.25 40.48
CA THR A 559 -14.73 -5.26 41.55
C THR A 559 -16.15 -5.56 42.04
N SER A 560 -16.36 -6.73 42.67
CA SER A 560 -17.69 -7.15 43.14
C SER A 560 -18.35 -6.21 44.16
N SER A 561 -17.58 -5.35 44.85
CA SER A 561 -18.12 -4.29 45.72
C SER A 561 -18.80 -3.15 44.97
N CYS A 562 -18.61 -3.04 43.66
CA CYS A 562 -19.34 -2.12 42.79
C CYS A 562 -20.65 -2.71 42.28
N LEU A 563 -20.65 -4.01 41.92
CA LEU A 563 -21.82 -4.71 41.41
C LEU A 563 -22.98 -4.78 42.43
N SER A 564 -22.68 -4.62 43.72
CA SER A 564 -23.68 -4.56 44.80
C SER A 564 -24.37 -3.19 44.99
N ASN A 565 -24.09 -2.18 44.16
CA ASN A 565 -24.53 -0.79 44.41
C ASN A 565 -25.13 -0.06 43.18
N ILE A 566 -25.48 -0.75 42.09
CA ILE A 566 -26.06 -0.12 40.89
C ILE A 566 -27.60 -0.23 40.92
N ASN A 567 -28.27 0.86 41.33
CA ASN A 567 -29.71 1.06 41.08
C ASN A 567 -29.97 1.29 39.58
N LYS A 568 -31.16 0.93 39.09
CA LYS A 568 -31.39 0.64 37.66
C LYS A 568 -32.39 1.56 36.93
N ASP A 569 -32.86 2.63 37.59
CA ASP A 569 -34.23 3.13 37.37
C ASP A 569 -34.36 4.59 36.86
N GLU A 570 -33.40 5.16 36.12
CA GLU A 570 -33.55 6.54 35.58
C GLU A 570 -33.21 6.79 34.09
N CYS A 571 -32.42 5.94 33.42
CA CYS A 571 -31.94 6.24 32.07
C CYS A 571 -31.35 5.03 31.33
N PHE A 572 -31.98 4.62 30.22
CA PHE A 572 -31.54 3.47 29.42
C PHE A 572 -30.21 3.71 28.67
N SER A 573 -29.97 4.92 28.16
CA SER A 573 -28.88 5.16 27.20
C SER A 573 -27.48 5.05 27.78
N ILE A 574 -27.33 5.10 29.12
CA ILE A 574 -26.04 4.94 29.80
C ILE A 574 -25.43 3.57 29.48
N THR A 575 -26.24 2.50 29.43
CA THR A 575 -25.75 1.15 29.11
C THR A 575 -25.37 0.99 27.65
N LEU A 576 -25.83 1.91 26.78
CA LEU A 576 -25.46 2.03 25.37
C LEU A 576 -24.28 3.00 25.15
N GLY A 577 -23.72 3.57 26.21
CA GLY A 577 -22.58 4.51 26.16
C GLY A 577 -22.95 5.98 25.91
N PHE A 578 -24.24 6.33 25.87
CA PHE A 578 -24.71 7.69 25.61
C PHE A 578 -25.23 8.37 26.89
N SER A 579 -24.95 9.66 27.02
CA SER A 579 -25.44 10.47 28.15
C SER A 579 -26.97 10.57 28.17
N CYS A 580 -27.56 10.82 29.33
CA CYS A 580 -28.99 11.13 29.43
C CYS A 580 -29.22 12.59 29.05
N CYS A 581 -30.32 12.89 28.36
CA CYS A 581 -30.69 14.26 28.06
C CYS A 581 -31.05 15.03 29.35
N SER A 582 -30.75 16.32 29.34
CA SER A 582 -31.15 17.28 30.37
C SER A 582 -32.59 17.74 30.16
N SER A 583 -33.06 17.70 28.91
CA SER A 583 -34.40 18.08 28.46
C SER A 583 -35.18 16.87 27.92
N CYS A 584 -36.50 17.01 27.82
CA CYS A 584 -37.42 15.97 27.36
C CYS A 584 -37.71 16.03 25.85
N ASN A 585 -36.87 16.73 25.07
CA ASN A 585 -37.08 16.94 23.64
C ASN A 585 -36.64 15.72 22.82
N SER A 586 -37.57 14.82 22.49
CA SER A 586 -37.31 13.70 21.58
C SER A 586 -37.19 14.17 20.12
N TYR A 587 -36.14 13.72 19.44
CA TYR A 587 -35.90 13.90 18.00
C TYR A 587 -36.05 12.57 17.22
N PHE A 588 -35.89 11.43 17.91
CA PHE A 588 -35.87 10.09 17.33
C PHE A 588 -36.30 9.05 18.38
N GLU A 589 -36.80 7.90 17.96
CA GLU A 589 -37.25 6.81 18.84
C GLU A 589 -36.99 5.46 18.17
N ASP A 590 -36.42 4.52 18.92
CA ASP A 590 -36.05 3.17 18.45
C ASP A 590 -36.47 2.08 19.45
N GLU A 591 -35.93 0.86 19.29
CA GLU A 591 -36.25 -0.28 20.17
C GLU A 591 -35.67 -0.17 21.60
N TYR A 592 -34.80 0.80 21.86
CA TYR A 592 -34.21 1.06 23.17
C TYR A 592 -34.89 2.22 23.90
N GLY A 593 -35.38 3.23 23.18
CA GLY A 593 -36.19 4.31 23.74
C GLY A 593 -36.21 5.57 22.90
N LYS A 594 -36.53 6.69 23.57
CA LYS A 594 -36.57 8.04 22.97
C LYS A 594 -35.21 8.72 23.08
N TRP A 595 -34.81 9.42 22.03
CA TRP A 595 -33.49 10.02 21.87
C TRP A 595 -33.59 11.53 21.59
N GLY A 596 -32.78 12.31 22.29
CA GLY A 596 -32.59 13.74 22.06
C GLY A 596 -31.18 14.08 21.56
N VAL A 597 -30.97 15.35 21.23
CA VAL A 597 -29.65 15.89 20.83
C VAL A 597 -29.34 17.13 21.66
N GLU A 598 -28.27 17.07 22.44
CA GLU A 598 -27.79 18.17 23.29
C GLU A 598 -26.30 18.42 23.06
N ASN A 599 -25.89 19.68 22.88
CA ASN A 599 -24.50 20.07 22.59
C ASN A 599 -23.88 19.28 21.42
N ASN A 600 -24.62 19.09 20.33
CA ASN A 600 -24.26 18.27 19.15
C ASN A 600 -23.98 16.77 19.43
N ASN A 601 -24.40 16.25 20.58
CA ASN A 601 -24.25 14.84 20.94
C ASN A 601 -25.63 14.18 21.14
N TRP A 602 -25.74 12.89 20.81
CA TRP A 602 -26.94 12.09 21.07
C TRP A 602 -27.06 11.74 22.55
N CYS A 603 -28.29 11.76 23.06
CA CYS A 603 -28.61 11.44 24.45
C CYS A 603 -29.93 10.68 24.57
N GLY A 604 -30.08 9.86 25.62
CA GLY A 604 -31.35 9.18 25.91
C GLY A 604 -32.29 10.05 26.74
N ILE A 605 -33.56 10.11 26.35
CA ILE A 605 -34.61 10.75 27.13
C ILE A 605 -34.89 9.89 28.38
N LYS A 606 -34.93 10.52 29.56
CA LYS A 606 -35.17 9.83 30.85
C LYS A 606 -36.63 9.41 30.99
N ASP A 607 -36.89 8.33 31.72
CA ASP A 607 -38.27 7.86 31.94
C ASP A 607 -39.12 8.85 32.75
N SER A 608 -38.50 9.70 33.56
CA SER A 608 -39.17 10.82 34.25
C SER A 608 -39.79 11.85 33.30
N CYS A 609 -39.33 11.93 32.04
CA CYS A 609 -39.93 12.77 31.00
C CYS A 609 -41.30 12.25 30.49
N GLN A 610 -41.69 11.02 30.83
CA GLN A 610 -42.94 10.43 30.33
C GLN A 610 -44.23 11.00 31.00
N ASN A 611 -44.09 11.87 32.01
CA ASN A 611 -45.22 12.39 32.80
C ASN A 611 -45.62 13.86 32.53
N GLU A 612 -44.92 14.61 31.67
CA GLU A 612 -45.29 16.01 31.34
C GLU A 612 -46.17 16.11 30.08
N LEU A 613 -47.38 15.53 30.14
CA LEU A 613 -48.48 15.85 29.21
C LEU A 613 -49.85 15.47 29.81
N SER A 614 -50.48 16.45 30.47
CA SER A 614 -51.88 16.42 30.95
C SER A 614 -52.53 17.79 30.83
#